data_AF-A0A5E4ICK2-F1
#
_entry.id   AF-A0A5E4ICK2-F1
#
_cell.length_a   1.000
_cell.length_b   1.000
_cell.length_c   1.000
_cell.angle_alpha   90.00
_cell.angle_beta   90.00
_cell.angle_gamma   90.00
#
_symmetry.space_group_name_H-M   'P 1'
#
loop_
_entity.id
_entity.type
_entity.pdbx_description
1 polymer ?
#
loop_
_entity_poly.entity_id
_entity_poly.type
_entity_poly.pdbx_seq_one_letter_code
_entity_poly.pdbx_strand_id
1 'polypeptide(L)'
;MNKQFLVIGVFVFLLIVGLTGCTEEKDTSLNQNATEENKFLGTWYNNSWTITFFSDGTYTESFQADPWEIKDGKLLLYSDFSKVSFGLFDYDFSENDSKLTLTQVNNGKITVFTKQ
;
A
#
# COMPACT_ATOMS: atom_id res chain seq x y z
N MET A 1 19.82 -57.44 -2.31
CA MET A 1 19.58 -56.14 -1.66
C MET A 1 20.10 -55.00 -2.53
N ASN A 2 19.16 -54.31 -3.17
CA ASN A 2 18.98 -52.86 -3.15
C ASN A 2 20.17 -51.99 -3.63
N LYS A 3 20.38 -51.88 -4.95
CA LYS A 3 21.27 -50.84 -5.54
C LYS A 3 20.55 -49.91 -6.54
N GLN A 4 19.22 -49.94 -6.57
CA GLN A 4 18.42 -49.18 -7.54
C GLN A 4 17.91 -47.83 -7.02
N PHE A 5 18.01 -47.58 -5.71
CA PHE A 5 17.43 -46.37 -5.11
C PHE A 5 18.31 -45.12 -5.19
N LEU A 6 19.59 -45.24 -5.59
CA LEU A 6 20.53 -44.11 -5.59
C LEU A 6 20.39 -43.20 -6.83
N VAL A 7 19.93 -43.76 -7.96
CA VAL A 7 19.82 -43.00 -9.22
C VAL A 7 18.51 -42.21 -9.31
N ILE A 8 17.44 -42.70 -8.68
CA ILE A 8 16.11 -42.06 -8.67
C ILE A 8 16.10 -40.78 -7.80
N GLY A 9 16.88 -40.75 -6.71
CA GLY A 9 16.96 -39.57 -5.86
C GLY A 9 17.58 -38.35 -6.55
N VAL A 10 18.53 -38.57 -7.47
CA VAL A 10 19.22 -37.49 -8.20
C VAL A 10 18.30 -36.84 -9.25
N PHE A 11 17.40 -37.61 -9.88
CA PHE A 11 16.44 -37.08 -10.84
C PHE A 11 15.32 -36.26 -10.21
N VAL A 12 14.93 -36.56 -8.96
CA VAL A 12 13.90 -35.79 -8.24
C VAL A 12 14.44 -34.46 -7.71
N PHE A 13 15.73 -34.40 -7.35
CA PHE A 13 16.36 -33.16 -6.86
C PHE A 13 16.59 -32.11 -7.96
N LEU A 14 16.77 -32.55 -9.22
CA LEU A 14 17.00 -31.68 -10.38
C LEU A 14 15.75 -30.92 -10.86
N LEU A 15 14.55 -31.32 -10.44
CA LEU A 15 13.31 -30.61 -10.76
C LEU A 15 13.01 -29.44 -9.81
N ILE A 16 13.68 -29.37 -8.65
CA ILE A 16 13.42 -28.34 -7.63
C ILE A 16 14.26 -27.08 -7.87
N VAL A 17 15.41 -27.20 -8.55
CA VAL A 17 16.30 -26.07 -8.86
C VAL A 17 15.94 -25.32 -10.15
N GLY A 18 14.90 -25.75 -10.87
CA GLY A 18 14.43 -25.09 -12.10
C GLY A 18 13.31 -24.06 -11.89
N LEU A 19 12.81 -23.89 -10.67
CA LEU A 19 11.73 -22.95 -10.33
C LEU A 19 12.16 -21.80 -9.43
N THR A 20 13.47 -21.59 -9.23
CA THR A 20 13.96 -20.25 -8.93
C THR A 20 13.94 -19.46 -10.23
N GLY A 21 12.72 -19.20 -10.72
CA GLY A 21 12.51 -18.10 -11.64
C GLY A 21 13.08 -16.87 -10.96
N CYS A 22 14.15 -16.34 -11.52
CA CYS A 22 14.45 -14.94 -11.41
C CYS A 22 13.24 -14.21 -12.00
N THR A 23 12.21 -13.98 -11.21
CA THR A 23 11.37 -12.83 -11.44
C THR A 23 12.26 -11.67 -11.04
N GLU A 24 12.63 -10.84 -12.01
CA GLU A 24 13.30 -9.58 -11.74
C GLU A 24 12.50 -8.84 -10.67
N GLU A 25 12.99 -8.82 -9.43
CA GLU A 25 12.62 -7.81 -8.43
C GLU A 25 13.23 -6.49 -8.91
N LYS A 26 12.66 -5.95 -9.98
CA LYS A 26 12.77 -4.55 -10.34
C LYS A 26 11.35 -4.11 -10.70
N ASP A 27 10.83 -3.24 -9.85
CA ASP A 27 9.71 -2.35 -10.14
C ASP A 27 8.26 -2.87 -10.03
N THR A 28 8.01 -3.96 -9.29
CA THR A 28 6.61 -4.29 -8.91
C THR A 28 6.06 -3.32 -7.86
N SER A 29 6.89 -2.80 -6.95
CA SER A 29 6.46 -1.83 -5.94
C SER A 29 6.07 -0.47 -6.53
N LEU A 30 6.76 -0.01 -7.58
CA LEU A 30 6.43 1.27 -8.23
C LEU A 30 5.08 1.20 -8.96
N ASN A 31 4.81 0.11 -9.69
CA ASN A 31 3.53 -0.07 -10.38
C ASN A 31 2.37 -0.39 -9.43
N GLN A 32 2.64 -1.11 -8.33
CA GLN A 32 1.64 -1.38 -7.30
C GLN A 32 1.26 -0.11 -6.55
N ASN A 33 2.24 0.71 -6.15
CA ASN A 33 1.97 1.99 -5.50
C ASN A 33 1.16 2.92 -6.41
N ALA A 34 1.53 3.05 -7.69
CA ALA A 34 0.76 3.86 -8.63
C ALA A 34 -0.70 3.39 -8.79
N THR A 35 -0.95 2.07 -8.73
CA THR A 35 -2.30 1.50 -8.80
C THR A 35 -3.08 1.71 -7.49
N GLU A 36 -2.41 1.64 -6.34
CA GLU A 36 -3.02 1.87 -5.03
C GLU A 36 -3.31 3.36 -4.78
N GLU A 37 -2.38 4.26 -5.13
CA GLU A 37 -2.54 5.71 -5.04
C GLU A 37 -3.77 6.20 -5.80
N ASN A 38 -4.06 5.62 -6.98
CA ASN A 38 -5.24 5.95 -7.77
C ASN A 38 -6.56 5.75 -7.01
N LYS A 39 -6.62 4.83 -6.04
CA LYS A 39 -7.83 4.61 -5.23
C LYS A 39 -8.09 5.76 -4.28
N PHE A 40 -7.03 6.37 -3.74
CA PHE A 40 -7.11 7.52 -2.85
C PHE A 40 -7.55 8.80 -3.56
N LEU A 41 -7.26 8.95 -4.85
CA LEU A 41 -7.56 10.19 -5.59
C LEU A 41 -9.03 10.60 -5.48
N GLY A 42 -9.25 11.89 -5.24
CA GLY A 42 -10.55 12.51 -5.09
C GLY A 42 -10.84 13.00 -3.68
N THR A 43 -12.09 13.41 -3.46
CA THR A 43 -12.55 14.00 -2.21
C THR A 43 -13.25 12.96 -1.34
N TRP A 44 -12.86 12.92 -0.07
CA TRP A 44 -13.34 12.01 0.95
C TRP A 44 -13.94 12.82 2.09
N TYR A 45 -15.14 12.45 2.49
CA TYR A 45 -15.90 13.17 3.49
C TYR A 45 -16.24 12.27 4.68
N ASN A 46 -16.17 12.83 5.87
CA ASN A 46 -16.81 12.29 7.06
C ASN A 46 -17.62 13.41 7.75
N ASN A 47 -18.35 13.08 8.81
CA ASN A 47 -19.23 14.03 9.50
C ASN A 47 -18.54 15.27 10.10
N SER A 48 -17.21 15.31 10.14
CA SER A 48 -16.44 16.36 10.83
C SER A 48 -15.51 17.13 9.90
N TRP A 49 -15.00 16.53 8.83
CA TRP A 49 -14.05 17.15 7.91
C TRP A 49 -13.97 16.43 6.57
N THR A 50 -13.34 17.10 5.60
CA THR A 50 -13.13 16.64 4.23
C THR A 50 -11.63 16.57 3.97
N ILE A 51 -11.20 15.54 3.24
CA ILE A 51 -9.82 15.42 2.75
C ILE A 51 -9.86 15.16 1.24
N THR A 52 -9.06 15.87 0.47
CA THR A 52 -8.93 15.64 -0.98
C THR A 52 -7.51 15.22 -1.30
N PHE A 53 -7.34 14.11 -2.03
CA PHE A 53 -6.05 13.65 -2.54
C PHE A 53 -5.94 13.97 -4.03
N PHE A 54 -4.87 14.66 -4.40
CA PHE A 54 -4.57 15.08 -5.76
C PHE A 54 -3.51 14.18 -6.40
N SER A 55 -3.58 14.06 -7.73
CA SER A 55 -2.65 13.23 -8.51
C SER A 55 -1.22 13.80 -8.60
N ASP A 56 -1.00 15.01 -8.09
CA ASP A 56 0.32 15.64 -8.01
C ASP A 56 1.08 15.27 -6.72
N GLY A 57 0.52 14.39 -5.88
CA GLY A 57 1.11 13.97 -4.61
C GLY A 57 0.79 14.90 -3.44
N THR A 58 -0.17 15.81 -3.60
CA THR A 58 -0.64 16.67 -2.51
C THR A 58 -2.04 16.28 -2.01
N TYR A 59 -2.35 16.64 -0.77
CA TYR A 59 -3.66 16.48 -0.17
C TYR A 59 -4.10 17.79 0.52
N THR A 60 -5.40 18.02 0.62
CA THR A 60 -5.96 19.15 1.37
C THR A 60 -6.98 18.63 2.38
N GLU A 61 -6.73 18.82 3.66
CA GLU A 61 -7.73 18.71 4.75
C GLU A 61 -8.43 20.06 5.00
N SER A 62 -7.79 21.16 4.61
CA SER A 62 -8.30 22.53 4.80
C SER A 62 -7.84 23.46 3.66
N PHE A 63 -7.32 24.65 3.97
CA PHE A 63 -6.89 25.65 2.99
C PHE A 63 -5.46 25.45 2.46
N GLN A 64 -4.73 24.47 3.02
CA GLN A 64 -3.36 24.17 2.63
C GLN A 64 -3.28 22.83 1.92
N ALA A 65 -2.48 22.79 0.88
CA ALA A 65 -2.05 21.57 0.22
C ALA A 65 -0.76 21.10 0.88
N ASP A 66 -0.76 19.88 1.39
CA ASP A 66 0.37 19.23 2.04
C ASP A 66 0.74 17.94 1.29
N PRO A 67 1.97 17.43 1.37
CA PRO A 67 2.37 16.20 0.68
C PRO A 67 1.75 14.94 1.31
N TRP A 68 1.50 13.93 0.48
CA TRP A 68 1.20 12.56 0.93
C TRP A 68 1.90 11.53 0.05
N GLU A 69 2.08 10.33 0.57
CA GLU A 69 2.55 9.19 -0.23
C GLU A 69 2.08 7.86 0.37
N ILE A 70 2.09 6.81 -0.45
CA ILE A 70 2.01 5.43 0.03
C ILE A 70 3.42 4.84 0.12
N LYS A 71 3.82 4.47 1.33
CA LYS A 71 5.14 3.88 1.58
C LYS A 71 5.00 2.65 2.48
N ASP A 72 5.59 1.54 2.04
CA ASP A 72 5.55 0.26 2.74
C ASP A 72 4.11 -0.20 3.06
N GLY A 73 3.17 0.04 2.14
CA GLY A 73 1.74 -0.28 2.29
C GLY A 73 1.00 0.58 3.30
N LYS A 74 1.55 1.73 3.69
CA LYS A 74 0.94 2.67 4.65
C LYS A 74 0.76 4.04 4.03
N LEU A 75 -0.28 4.74 4.47
CA LEU A 75 -0.52 6.13 4.08
C LEU A 75 0.26 7.05 5.02
N LEU A 76 1.12 7.88 4.43
CA LEU A 76 1.86 8.93 5.13
C LEU A 76 1.28 10.29 4.74
N LEU A 77 0.86 11.06 5.72
CA LEU A 77 0.47 12.45 5.57
C LEU A 77 1.53 13.34 6.21
N TYR A 78 2.02 14.32 5.46
CA TYR A 78 3.03 15.27 5.92
C TYR A 78 2.38 16.59 6.32
N SER A 79 3.07 17.35 7.16
CA SER A 79 2.78 18.78 7.33
C SER A 79 3.95 19.59 6.80
N ASP A 80 3.69 20.47 5.83
CA ASP A 80 4.73 21.29 5.19
C ASP A 80 5.47 22.20 6.17
N PHE A 81 4.83 22.58 7.28
CA PHE A 81 5.46 23.41 8.32
C PHE A 81 6.67 22.75 8.99
N SER A 82 6.75 21.42 9.00
CA SER A 82 7.80 20.71 9.75
C SER A 82 8.49 19.60 8.96
N LYS A 83 7.98 19.21 7.77
CA LYS A 83 8.40 17.98 7.06
C LYS A 83 8.37 16.73 7.95
N VAL A 84 7.63 16.79 9.05
CA VAL A 84 7.37 15.65 9.94
C VAL A 84 6.07 15.02 9.45
N SER A 85 6.05 13.68 9.39
CA SER A 85 4.81 12.94 9.14
C SER A 85 3.82 13.27 10.26
N PHE A 86 2.73 13.96 9.92
CA PHE A 86 1.65 14.27 10.85
C PHE A 86 0.81 13.03 11.14
N GLY A 87 0.73 12.10 10.19
CA GLY A 87 0.03 10.85 10.39
C GLY A 87 0.62 9.70 9.59
N LEU A 88 0.68 8.53 10.24
CA LEU A 88 0.96 7.24 9.64
C LEU A 88 -0.26 6.36 9.85
N PHE A 89 -0.82 5.84 8.77
CA PHE A 89 -2.07 5.10 8.80
C PHE A 89 -1.96 3.75 8.09
N ASP A 90 -2.53 2.73 8.73
CA ASP A 90 -3.06 1.59 8.00
C ASP A 90 -4.37 2.03 7.34
N TYR A 91 -4.70 1.44 6.19
CA TYR A 91 -5.89 1.80 5.44
C TYR A 91 -6.58 0.59 4.84
N ASP A 92 -7.89 0.72 4.62
CA ASP A 92 -8.72 -0.28 3.95
C ASP A 92 -9.78 0.40 3.09
N PHE A 93 -9.93 -0.10 1.85
CA PHE A 93 -10.98 0.32 0.94
C PHE A 93 -12.09 -0.72 0.90
N SER A 94 -13.33 -0.27 1.01
CA SER A 94 -14.51 -1.12 0.98
C SER A 94 -15.63 -0.49 0.14
N GLU A 95 -16.72 -1.23 -0.05
CA GLU A 95 -17.90 -0.77 -0.80
C GLU A 95 -17.55 -0.34 -2.24
N ASN A 96 -16.77 -1.15 -2.96
CA ASN A 96 -16.26 -0.83 -4.30
C ASN A 96 -15.42 0.48 -4.33
N ASP A 97 -14.50 0.61 -3.37
CA ASP A 97 -13.62 1.77 -3.21
C ASP A 97 -14.35 3.10 -2.95
N SER A 98 -15.63 3.07 -2.53
CA SER A 98 -16.38 4.28 -2.12
C SER A 98 -16.23 4.59 -0.63
N LYS A 99 -15.61 3.72 0.15
CA LYS A 99 -15.41 3.89 1.58
C LYS A 99 -13.95 3.61 1.97
N LEU A 100 -13.36 4.55 2.70
CA LEU A 100 -11.98 4.50 3.16
C LEU A 100 -11.96 4.47 4.69
N THR A 101 -11.34 3.44 5.24
CA THR A 101 -11.06 3.35 6.67
C THR A 101 -9.58 3.63 6.90
N LEU A 102 -9.27 4.63 7.73
CA LEU A 102 -7.91 4.94 8.18
C LEU A 102 -7.76 4.56 9.65
N THR A 103 -6.75 3.75 9.96
CA THR A 103 -6.38 3.38 11.33
C THR A 103 -5.02 3.98 11.65
N GLN A 104 -4.98 4.90 12.62
CA GLN A 104 -3.74 5.56 13.00
C GLN A 104 -2.80 4.57 13.71
N VAL A 105 -1.58 4.41 13.20
CA VAL A 105 -0.67 3.32 13.64
C VAL A 105 -0.21 3.50 15.10
N ASN A 106 -0.09 4.74 15.58
CA ASN A 106 0.44 5.02 16.92
C ASN A 106 -0.55 4.76 18.07
N ASN A 107 -1.86 4.85 17.82
CA ASN A 107 -2.89 4.78 18.88
C ASN A 107 -4.11 3.94 18.48
N GLY A 108 -4.16 3.40 17.27
CA GLY A 108 -5.26 2.59 16.76
C GLY A 108 -6.56 3.37 16.49
N LYS A 109 -6.54 4.71 16.50
CA LYS A 109 -7.72 5.52 16.25
C LYS A 109 -8.22 5.29 14.82
N ILE A 110 -9.49 4.95 14.70
CA ILE A 110 -10.14 4.68 13.42
C ILE A 110 -10.91 5.91 12.96
N THR A 111 -10.76 6.28 11.69
CA THR A 111 -11.55 7.30 11.01
C THR A 111 -12.08 6.70 9.71
N VAL A 112 -13.35 6.90 9.42
CA VAL A 112 -14.00 6.36 8.22
C VAL A 112 -14.50 7.52 7.36
N PHE A 113 -14.22 7.45 6.07
CA PHE A 113 -14.65 8.41 5.06
C PHE A 113 -15.45 7.74 3.96
N THR A 114 -16.32 8.52 3.33
CA THR A 114 -17.04 8.16 2.12
C THR A 114 -16.57 9.07 0.98
N LYS A 115 -16.37 8.48 -0.21
CA LYS A 115 -15.99 9.22 -1.40
C LYS A 115 -17.17 10.11 -1.85
N GLN A 116 -16.89 11.37 -2.20
CA GLN A 116 -17.88 12.31 -2.75
C GLN A 116 -18.09 12.13 -4.25
#